data_AF-A0A3G8YE70-F1
#
_entry.id   AF-A0A3G8YE70-F1
#
_cell.length_a   1.000
_cell.length_b   1.000
_cell.length_c   1.000
_cell.angle_alpha   90.00
_cell.angle_beta   90.00
_cell.angle_gamma   90.00
#
_symmetry.space_group_name_H-M   'P 1'
#
loop_
_entity.id
_entity.type
_entity.pdbx_description
1 polymer ?
#
loop_
_entity_poly.entity_id
_entity_poly.type
_entity_poly.pdbx_seq_one_letter_code
_entity_poly.pdbx_strand_id
1 'polypeptide(L)'
;MLTRFRQPQSQVLPPAPTLQKRPAYTAPNAEVRWQWHQQFGYNPSSLGALSAEIFEQSGIAGGLPYHAAGRVWIGTGDPLCAPTEQAELLRAFVGQARRLGKVAILLPVTARLAAVAAPLGFTAVCLGATPYLELQSWSPAGNSGKMLRDNLNAARRLGIQLEIAPLEGTEPTPAFRAECAALMGSWQTSRRAGTLLSWVFELDPFGWSAGKRYFLARDAGGQAVVFLSASPLPARGGWYLEDFIRHPNTPSGAAAALAAYALAHLTESGASLATLGAVPLCLPRRPEPQAASSATLEALLYAARPLLSRWYNFDGLRQFKNQFRPSFWENEYLLLPSKSALPSAALGLLRATLPGGLRTLG
;
A
#
# COMPACT_ATOMS: atom_id res chain seq x y z
N MET A 1 80.59 -11.82 16.38
CA MET A 1 79.77 -11.47 15.19
C MET A 1 78.31 -11.80 15.52
N LEU A 2 77.53 -10.80 15.92
CA LEU A 2 76.11 -10.93 16.29
C LEU A 2 75.26 -10.34 15.17
N THR A 3 74.51 -11.19 14.47
CA THR A 3 73.66 -10.82 13.33
C THR A 3 72.32 -10.29 13.85
N ARG A 4 72.04 -8.99 13.63
CA ARG A 4 70.77 -8.34 13.99
C ARG A 4 69.66 -8.74 13.02
N PHE A 5 68.57 -9.33 13.54
CA PHE A 5 67.31 -9.51 12.83
C PHE A 5 66.59 -8.15 12.67
N ARG A 6 66.23 -7.77 11.44
CA ARG A 6 65.33 -6.64 11.14
C ARG A 6 63.88 -7.07 11.35
N GLN A 7 63.13 -6.32 12.16
CA GLN A 7 61.67 -6.44 12.23
C GLN A 7 61.00 -5.87 10.96
N PRO A 8 59.90 -6.45 10.48
CA PRO A 8 59.15 -5.92 9.34
C PRO A 8 58.36 -4.65 9.75
N GLN A 9 58.44 -3.62 8.92
CA GLN A 9 57.67 -2.39 9.06
C GLN A 9 56.18 -2.69 8.88
N SER A 10 55.38 -2.40 9.90
CA SER A 10 53.92 -2.40 9.84
C SER A 10 53.46 -1.27 8.93
N GLN A 11 52.94 -1.61 7.75
CA GLN A 11 52.17 -0.68 6.92
C GLN A 11 50.90 -0.29 7.67
N VAL A 12 50.84 0.96 8.13
CA VAL A 12 49.62 1.56 8.67
C VAL A 12 48.67 1.77 7.49
N LEU A 13 47.61 0.95 7.44
CA LEU A 13 46.47 1.16 6.53
C LEU A 13 45.88 2.56 6.76
N PRO A 14 45.56 3.32 5.70
CA PRO A 14 44.90 4.61 5.86
C PRO A 14 43.57 4.42 6.60
N PRO A 15 43.18 5.37 7.47
CA PRO A 15 41.92 5.30 8.18
C PRO A 15 40.76 5.20 7.19
N ALA A 16 39.82 4.30 7.47
CA ALA A 16 38.58 4.18 6.71
C ALA A 16 37.92 5.56 6.58
N PRO A 17 37.40 5.94 5.39
CA PRO A 17 36.75 7.23 5.21
C PRO A 17 35.66 7.39 6.26
N THR A 18 35.78 8.45 7.06
CA THR A 18 34.80 8.83 8.07
C THR A 18 33.46 8.93 7.37
N LEU A 19 32.51 8.06 7.74
CA LEU A 19 31.11 8.18 7.31
C LEU A 19 30.66 9.60 7.66
N GLN A 20 30.58 10.48 6.66
CA GLN A 20 30.04 11.81 6.84
C GLN A 20 28.67 11.65 7.49
N LYS A 21 28.50 12.22 8.68
CA LYS A 21 27.19 12.32 9.32
C LYS A 21 26.26 12.96 8.29
N ARG A 22 25.14 12.28 8.01
CA ARG A 22 24.07 12.69 7.09
C ARG A 22 23.88 14.22 7.26
N PRO A 23 23.99 15.06 6.21
CA PRO A 23 23.39 16.39 6.29
C PRO A 23 21.94 16.18 6.74
N ALA A 24 21.46 16.95 7.71
CA ALA A 24 20.14 16.75 8.28
C ALA A 24 19.12 16.66 7.14
N TYR A 25 18.55 15.47 6.93
CA TYR A 25 17.51 15.27 5.94
C TYR A 25 16.35 16.17 6.36
N THR A 26 16.16 17.24 5.61
CA THR A 26 15.01 18.12 5.79
C THR A 26 13.95 17.55 4.87
N ALA A 27 13.05 16.77 5.46
CA ALA A 27 11.87 16.26 4.76
C ALA A 27 11.22 17.39 3.93
N PRO A 28 10.79 17.10 2.68
CA PRO A 28 9.94 18.03 1.94
C PRO A 28 8.75 18.39 2.81
N ASN A 29 8.38 19.68 2.79
CA ASN A 29 7.20 20.13 3.51
C ASN A 29 5.94 19.43 2.95
N ALA A 30 4.85 19.43 3.73
CA ALA A 30 3.64 18.70 3.36
C ALA A 30 3.06 19.15 2.00
N GLU A 31 3.22 20.42 1.65
CA GLU A 31 2.74 21.00 0.39
C GLU A 31 3.44 20.40 -0.84
N VAL A 32 4.78 20.29 -0.81
CA VAL A 32 5.54 19.68 -1.92
C VAL A 32 5.18 18.20 -2.09
N ARG A 33 5.02 17.47 -0.99
CA ARG A 33 4.59 16.06 -1.02
C ARG A 33 3.20 15.91 -1.65
N TRP A 34 2.29 16.80 -1.28
CA TRP A 34 0.95 16.85 -1.85
C TRP A 34 0.98 17.15 -3.36
N GLN A 35 1.81 18.10 -3.80
CA GLN A 35 1.99 18.41 -5.22
C GLN A 35 2.51 17.19 -6.01
N TRP A 36 3.50 16.47 -5.49
CA TRP A 36 3.98 15.24 -6.12
C TRP A 36 2.90 14.17 -6.23
N HIS A 37 2.06 13.99 -5.21
CA HIS A 37 0.93 13.08 -5.29
C HIS A 37 -0.12 13.53 -6.31
N GLN A 38 -0.45 14.83 -6.35
CA GLN A 38 -1.36 15.39 -7.34
C GLN A 38 -0.88 15.18 -8.78
N GLN A 39 0.43 15.19 -9.01
CA GLN A 39 1.00 15.01 -10.33
C GLN A 39 1.25 13.53 -10.70
N PHE A 40 1.69 12.72 -9.73
CA PHE A 40 2.25 11.39 -9.99
C PHE A 40 1.54 10.24 -9.25
N GLY A 41 0.54 10.53 -8.42
CA GLY A 41 -0.20 9.55 -7.62
C GLY A 41 -0.98 8.56 -8.48
N TYR A 42 -0.37 7.40 -8.77
CA TYR A 42 -0.90 6.38 -9.67
C TYR A 42 -1.37 5.13 -8.93
N ASN A 43 -0.57 4.61 -8.00
CA ASN A 43 -0.84 3.41 -7.23
C ASN A 43 -1.73 3.69 -6.01
N PRO A 44 -2.55 2.72 -5.55
CA PRO A 44 -3.42 2.87 -4.38
C PRO A 44 -2.69 3.39 -3.12
N SER A 45 -1.45 2.96 -2.89
CA SER A 45 -0.69 3.39 -1.71
C SER A 45 -0.03 4.77 -1.83
N SER A 46 -0.17 5.47 -2.96
CA SER A 46 0.57 6.73 -3.23
C SER A 46 0.28 7.84 -2.22
N LEU A 47 -0.97 8.00 -1.76
CA LEU A 47 -1.31 9.03 -0.79
C LEU A 47 -0.83 8.67 0.63
N GLY A 48 -1.15 7.46 1.10
CA GLY A 48 -0.72 6.99 2.43
C GLY A 48 0.81 6.96 2.58
N ALA A 49 1.54 6.67 1.50
CA ALA A 49 3.00 6.65 1.49
C ALA A 49 3.63 8.03 1.72
N LEU A 50 2.90 9.14 1.50
CA LEU A 50 3.42 10.49 1.76
C LEU A 50 3.78 10.74 3.23
N SER A 51 3.25 9.95 4.17
CA SER A 51 3.59 10.03 5.59
C SER A 51 4.96 9.41 5.92
N ALA A 52 5.57 8.68 4.98
CA ALA A 52 6.86 8.02 5.15
C ALA A 52 8.06 8.97 5.02
N GLU A 53 9.27 8.43 5.20
CA GLU A 53 10.48 9.10 4.68
C GLU A 53 10.41 9.11 3.14
N ILE A 54 10.96 10.14 2.49
CA ILE A 54 10.99 10.21 1.03
C ILE A 54 12.45 10.30 0.60
N PHE A 55 12.85 9.40 -0.30
CA PHE A 55 14.15 9.48 -0.93
C PHE A 55 14.07 10.42 -2.14
N GLU A 56 14.91 11.44 -2.12
CA GLU A 56 15.02 12.44 -3.18
C GLU A 56 16.38 12.31 -3.87
N GLN A 57 16.43 12.66 -5.16
CA GLN A 57 17.64 12.71 -5.96
C GLN A 57 17.75 14.08 -6.62
N SER A 58 18.91 14.73 -6.48
CA SER A 58 19.15 16.04 -7.08
C SER A 58 18.93 15.98 -8.60
N GLY A 59 18.17 16.95 -9.12
CA GLY A 59 17.82 17.03 -10.54
C GLY A 59 16.52 16.31 -10.92
N ILE A 60 15.88 15.57 -10.01
CA ILE A 60 14.60 14.89 -10.24
C ILE A 60 13.51 15.60 -9.44
N ALA A 61 12.43 16.01 -10.10
CA ALA A 61 11.27 16.60 -9.44
C ALA A 61 10.35 15.49 -8.91
N GLY A 62 10.57 15.09 -7.65
CA GLY A 62 9.81 14.01 -7.04
C GLY A 62 10.61 13.22 -6.01
N GLY A 63 10.04 12.10 -5.59
CA GLY A 63 10.71 11.22 -4.65
C GLY A 63 10.10 9.83 -4.54
N LEU A 64 10.82 8.95 -3.85
CA LEU A 64 10.38 7.59 -3.56
C LEU A 64 10.08 7.47 -2.06
N PRO A 65 8.81 7.38 -1.65
CA PRO A 65 8.45 7.05 -0.29
C PRO A 65 9.07 5.73 0.16
N TYR A 66 9.62 5.67 1.38
CA TYR A 66 10.23 4.47 1.91
C TYR A 66 10.23 4.42 3.45
N HIS A 67 10.36 3.21 3.98
CA HIS A 67 10.60 2.95 5.41
C HIS A 67 11.91 2.20 5.61
N ALA A 68 12.71 2.61 6.59
CA ALA A 68 13.93 1.91 6.97
C ALA A 68 13.66 0.90 8.09
N ALA A 69 13.77 -0.40 7.78
CA ALA A 69 13.60 -1.51 8.72
C ALA A 69 14.92 -2.28 8.91
N GLY A 70 15.74 -1.84 9.87
CA GLY A 70 17.03 -2.45 10.17
C GLY A 70 18.03 -2.35 8.99
N ARG A 71 18.30 -3.47 8.31
CA ARG A 71 19.18 -3.51 7.12
C ARG A 71 18.43 -3.38 5.80
N VAL A 72 17.11 -3.24 5.84
CA VAL A 72 16.28 -3.15 4.64
C VAL A 72 15.66 -1.77 4.53
N TRP A 73 15.75 -1.17 3.35
CA TRP A 73 14.95 -0.02 2.94
C TRP A 73 13.81 -0.52 2.09
N ILE A 74 12.61 -0.13 2.46
CA ILE A 74 11.38 -0.62 1.85
C ILE A 74 10.69 0.55 1.18
N GLY A 75 10.85 0.67 -0.14
CA GLY A 75 10.10 1.64 -0.94
C GLY A 75 8.62 1.25 -0.99
N THR A 76 7.75 2.21 -0.69
CA THR A 76 6.31 2.00 -0.57
C THR A 76 5.59 2.55 -1.79
N GLY A 77 5.33 1.68 -2.76
CA GLY A 77 4.70 2.09 -4.00
C GLY A 77 5.67 2.46 -5.13
N ASP A 78 5.09 3.02 -6.18
CA ASP A 78 5.83 3.56 -7.30
C ASP A 78 6.46 4.93 -6.92
N PRO A 79 7.61 5.31 -7.53
CA PRO A 79 8.17 6.63 -7.31
C PRO A 79 7.22 7.73 -7.79
N LEU A 80 7.07 8.78 -6.98
CA LEU A 80 6.28 9.97 -7.26
C LEU A 80 7.15 10.97 -8.04
N CYS A 81 7.47 10.63 -9.29
CA CYS A 81 8.20 11.48 -10.23
C CYS A 81 7.76 11.23 -11.67
N ALA A 82 8.32 11.96 -12.64
CA ALA A 82 8.00 11.74 -14.03
C ALA A 82 8.39 10.31 -14.47
N PRO A 83 7.59 9.66 -15.33
CA PRO A 83 7.86 8.28 -15.76
C PRO A 83 9.25 8.06 -16.36
N THR A 84 9.77 9.08 -17.05
CA THR A 84 11.11 9.10 -17.66
C THR A 84 12.23 9.13 -16.63
N GLU A 85 11.96 9.59 -15.40
CA GLU A 85 12.93 9.73 -14.31
C GLU A 85 12.93 8.54 -13.35
N GLN A 86 11.90 7.69 -13.39
CA GLN A 86 11.72 6.56 -12.46
C GLN A 86 12.94 5.61 -12.45
N ALA A 87 13.53 5.33 -13.62
CA ALA A 87 14.69 4.45 -13.71
C ALA A 87 15.92 5.03 -12.99
N GLU A 88 16.13 6.34 -13.10
CA GLU A 88 17.26 7.02 -12.45
C GLU A 88 17.06 7.13 -10.94
N LEU A 89 15.87 7.53 -10.51
CA LEU A 89 15.53 7.61 -9.09
C LEU A 89 15.66 6.24 -8.41
N LEU A 90 15.21 5.17 -9.08
CA LEU A 90 15.34 3.80 -8.59
C LEU A 90 16.81 3.36 -8.48
N ARG A 91 17.65 3.67 -9.48
CA ARG A 91 19.11 3.42 -9.41
C ARG A 91 19.75 4.18 -8.25
N ALA A 92 19.40 5.45 -8.08
CA ALA A 92 19.92 6.29 -7.01
C ALA A 92 19.55 5.75 -5.62
N PHE A 93 18.30 5.36 -5.43
CA PHE A 93 17.81 4.77 -4.19
C PHE A 93 18.54 3.49 -3.82
N VAL A 94 18.66 2.54 -4.75
CA VAL A 94 19.40 1.29 -4.52
C VAL A 94 20.89 1.55 -4.29
N GLY A 95 21.49 2.46 -5.06
CA GLY A 95 22.88 2.85 -4.90
C GLY A 95 23.16 3.43 -3.51
N GLN A 96 22.27 4.31 -3.03
CA GLN A 96 22.35 4.89 -1.69
C GLN A 96 22.21 3.82 -0.60
N ALA A 97 21.20 2.96 -0.70
CA ALA A 97 20.98 1.86 0.24
C ALA A 97 22.23 0.96 0.31
N ARG A 98 22.79 0.59 -0.85
CA ARG A 98 23.98 -0.26 -0.94
C ARG A 98 25.21 0.40 -0.30
N ARG A 99 25.45 1.70 -0.56
CA ARG A 99 26.55 2.46 0.08
C ARG A 99 26.46 2.46 1.60
N LEU A 100 25.24 2.40 2.14
CA LEU A 100 24.96 2.33 3.58
C LEU A 100 24.91 0.89 4.12
N GLY A 101 25.30 -0.11 3.33
CA GLY A 101 25.26 -1.52 3.73
C GLY A 101 23.83 -2.05 3.94
N LYS A 102 22.85 -1.44 3.26
CA LYS A 102 21.43 -1.79 3.28
C LYS A 102 21.03 -2.51 1.98
N VAL A 103 19.89 -3.21 2.05
CA VAL A 103 19.20 -3.80 0.90
C VAL A 103 17.95 -2.98 0.63
N ALA A 104 17.79 -2.46 -0.59
CA ALA A 104 16.59 -1.75 -1.01
C ALA A 104 15.63 -2.70 -1.73
N ILE A 105 14.37 -2.73 -1.31
CA ILE A 105 13.26 -3.43 -1.97
C ILE A 105 12.11 -2.46 -2.18
N LEU A 106 11.17 -2.78 -3.08
CA LEU A 106 9.96 -1.97 -3.28
C LEU A 106 8.71 -2.84 -3.30
N LEU A 107 7.65 -2.42 -2.60
CA LEU A 107 6.34 -3.09 -2.57
C LEU A 107 5.24 -2.22 -1.93
N PRO A 108 3.97 -2.45 -2.30
CA PRO A 108 3.55 -3.06 -3.56
C PRO A 108 3.84 -2.09 -4.72
N VAL A 109 4.35 -2.57 -5.84
CA VAL A 109 4.56 -1.74 -7.03
C VAL A 109 3.74 -2.23 -8.21
N THR A 110 3.48 -1.34 -9.17
CA THR A 110 2.75 -1.69 -10.38
C THR A 110 3.60 -2.51 -11.35
N ALA A 111 2.94 -3.18 -12.30
CA ALA A 111 3.62 -3.84 -13.41
C ALA A 111 4.45 -2.86 -14.27
N ARG A 112 3.97 -1.62 -14.40
CA ARG A 112 4.68 -0.54 -15.11
C ARG A 112 6.05 -0.27 -14.49
N LEU A 113 6.12 -0.12 -13.16
CA LEU A 113 7.40 0.07 -12.50
C LEU A 113 8.27 -1.20 -12.57
N ALA A 114 7.65 -2.39 -12.45
CA ALA A 114 8.39 -3.64 -12.61
C ALA A 114 9.08 -3.73 -13.99
N ALA A 115 8.41 -3.26 -15.06
CA ALA A 115 9.00 -3.17 -16.38
C ALA A 115 10.16 -2.15 -16.47
N VAL A 116 10.07 -1.01 -15.78
CA VAL A 116 11.17 -0.05 -15.65
C VAL A 116 12.35 -0.63 -14.87
N ALA A 117 12.09 -1.44 -13.86
CA ALA A 117 13.10 -2.05 -13.00
C ALA A 117 13.81 -3.24 -13.64
N ALA A 118 13.16 -3.95 -14.57
CA ALA A 118 13.69 -5.17 -15.20
C ALA A 118 15.06 -4.95 -15.89
N PRO A 119 15.26 -3.92 -16.76
CA PRO A 119 16.57 -3.63 -17.35
C PRO A 119 17.65 -3.23 -16.32
N LEU A 120 17.25 -2.84 -15.11
CA LEU A 120 18.15 -2.49 -14.01
C LEU A 120 18.61 -3.71 -13.19
N GLY A 121 18.20 -4.92 -13.60
CA GLY A 121 18.58 -6.18 -12.97
C GLY A 121 17.69 -6.62 -11.81
N PHE A 122 16.57 -5.92 -11.59
CA PHE A 122 15.63 -6.34 -10.54
C PHE A 122 14.91 -7.64 -10.91
N THR A 123 14.58 -8.40 -9.88
CA THR A 123 13.65 -9.52 -9.96
C THR A 123 12.30 -9.08 -9.39
N ALA A 124 11.23 -9.23 -10.17
CA ALA A 124 9.87 -9.02 -9.67
C ALA A 124 9.26 -10.33 -9.15
N VAL A 125 8.46 -10.23 -8.10
CA VAL A 125 7.64 -11.32 -7.57
C VAL A 125 6.21 -10.82 -7.43
N CYS A 126 5.27 -11.40 -8.18
CA CYS A 126 3.86 -11.04 -8.08
C CYS A 126 3.32 -11.40 -6.68
N LEU A 127 2.88 -10.39 -5.95
CA LEU A 127 2.33 -10.50 -4.60
C LEU A 127 0.82 -10.68 -4.60
N GLY A 128 0.13 -10.32 -5.68
CA GLY A 128 -1.32 -10.30 -5.76
C GLY A 128 -1.79 -9.42 -6.91
N ALA A 129 -3.05 -9.00 -6.86
CA ALA A 129 -3.62 -8.13 -7.88
C ALA A 129 -4.68 -7.20 -7.31
N THR A 130 -4.81 -6.04 -7.94
CA THR A 130 -5.75 -4.98 -7.59
C THR A 130 -6.89 -4.94 -8.61
N PRO A 131 -8.16 -5.07 -8.16
CA PRO A 131 -9.34 -4.93 -9.01
C PRO A 131 -9.64 -3.45 -9.27
N TYR A 132 -9.91 -3.12 -10.52
CA TYR A 132 -10.33 -1.77 -10.92
C TYR A 132 -11.71 -1.79 -11.57
N LEU A 133 -12.47 -0.73 -11.32
CA LEU A 133 -13.80 -0.50 -11.86
C LEU A 133 -13.74 0.75 -12.74
N GLU A 134 -14.12 0.61 -14.01
CA GLU A 134 -14.38 1.75 -14.89
C GLU A 134 -15.75 2.30 -14.56
N LEU A 135 -15.79 3.43 -13.86
CA LEU A 135 -17.01 3.92 -13.20
C LEU A 135 -18.13 4.29 -14.18
N GLN A 136 -17.76 4.84 -15.35
CA GLN A 136 -18.73 5.30 -16.35
C GLN A 136 -19.47 4.14 -17.05
N SER A 137 -18.86 2.97 -17.11
CA SER A 137 -19.45 1.74 -17.68
C SER A 137 -19.88 0.74 -16.61
N TRP A 138 -19.62 1.04 -15.33
CA TRP A 138 -19.88 0.13 -14.23
C TRP A 138 -21.38 0.00 -13.97
N SER A 139 -21.90 -1.21 -14.20
CA SER A 139 -23.29 -1.56 -13.89
C SER A 139 -23.35 -2.96 -13.29
N PRO A 140 -23.74 -3.13 -12.02
CA PRO A 140 -23.91 -4.43 -11.41
C PRO A 140 -25.26 -5.08 -11.80
N ALA A 141 -25.53 -5.16 -13.10
CA ALA A 141 -26.73 -5.75 -13.69
C ALA A 141 -26.58 -7.28 -13.96
N GLY A 142 -27.70 -7.91 -14.35
CA GLY A 142 -27.75 -9.33 -14.72
C GLY A 142 -27.41 -10.32 -13.60
N ASN A 143 -27.32 -11.61 -13.91
CA ASN A 143 -27.05 -12.66 -12.91
C ASN A 143 -25.75 -12.45 -12.15
N SER A 144 -24.78 -11.86 -12.81
CA SER A 144 -23.45 -11.71 -12.26
C SER A 144 -23.32 -10.63 -11.18
N GLY A 145 -24.20 -9.62 -11.19
CA GLY A 145 -24.34 -8.63 -10.11
C GLY A 145 -25.31 -9.04 -9.00
N LYS A 146 -25.89 -10.26 -9.05
CA LYS A 146 -26.93 -10.70 -8.11
C LYS A 146 -26.48 -10.57 -6.65
N MET A 147 -25.27 -11.02 -6.32
CA MET A 147 -24.75 -10.98 -4.96
C MET A 147 -24.68 -9.55 -4.40
N LEU A 148 -24.24 -8.59 -5.22
CA LEU A 148 -24.23 -7.19 -4.81
C LEU A 148 -25.65 -6.66 -4.61
N ARG A 149 -26.58 -6.92 -5.56
CA ARG A 149 -27.97 -6.47 -5.43
C ARG A 149 -28.69 -7.08 -4.23
N ASP A 150 -28.44 -8.35 -3.92
CA ASP A 150 -28.99 -9.01 -2.73
C ASP A 150 -28.52 -8.30 -1.44
N ASN A 151 -27.22 -7.97 -1.37
CA ASN A 151 -26.65 -7.23 -0.24
C ASN A 151 -27.23 -5.81 -0.12
N LEU A 152 -27.40 -5.10 -1.24
CA LEU A 152 -28.03 -3.76 -1.26
C LEU A 152 -29.48 -3.82 -0.79
N ASN A 153 -30.25 -4.81 -1.26
CA ASN A 153 -31.64 -5.01 -0.84
C ASN A 153 -31.74 -5.40 0.64
N ALA A 154 -30.81 -6.23 1.14
CA ALA A 154 -30.73 -6.58 2.56
C ALA A 154 -30.46 -5.35 3.43
N ALA A 155 -29.48 -4.52 3.05
CA ALA A 155 -29.18 -3.27 3.75
C ALA A 155 -30.39 -2.33 3.78
N ARG A 156 -31.10 -2.16 2.64
CA ARG A 156 -32.33 -1.35 2.58
C ARG A 156 -33.41 -1.88 3.51
N ARG A 157 -33.67 -3.20 3.50
CA ARG A 157 -34.67 -3.83 4.37
C ARG A 157 -34.35 -3.68 5.87
N LEU A 158 -33.06 -3.68 6.20
CA LEU A 158 -32.56 -3.48 7.56
C LEU A 158 -32.49 -2.01 7.98
N GLY A 159 -32.93 -1.08 7.13
CA GLY A 159 -32.94 0.35 7.45
C GLY A 159 -31.56 0.98 7.55
N ILE A 160 -30.54 0.43 6.85
CA ILE A 160 -29.20 1.01 6.84
C ILE A 160 -29.25 2.38 6.15
N GLN A 161 -28.80 3.41 6.86
CA GLN A 161 -28.64 4.76 6.33
C GLN A 161 -27.20 4.95 5.86
N LEU A 162 -27.02 5.61 4.71
CA LEU A 162 -25.72 5.86 4.09
C LEU A 162 -25.53 7.36 3.96
N GLU A 163 -24.40 7.87 4.42
CA GLU A 163 -24.11 9.31 4.44
C GLU A 163 -22.68 9.59 3.97
N ILE A 164 -22.50 10.80 3.44
CA ILE A 164 -21.17 11.40 3.22
C ILE A 164 -20.81 12.14 4.50
N ALA A 165 -19.53 12.16 4.87
CA ALA A 165 -19.11 12.82 6.10
C ALA A 165 -19.51 14.31 6.12
N PRO A 166 -19.96 14.83 7.27
CA PRO A 166 -20.11 16.26 7.47
C PRO A 166 -18.72 16.92 7.48
N LEU A 167 -18.55 17.95 6.65
CA LEU A 167 -17.32 18.70 6.49
C LEU A 167 -17.44 20.12 7.09
N GLU A 168 -16.33 20.61 7.63
CA GLU A 168 -16.10 21.99 8.03
C GLU A 168 -14.97 22.54 7.14
N GLY A 169 -15.34 23.28 6.09
CA GLY A 169 -14.44 23.56 4.97
C GLY A 169 -14.13 22.29 4.18
N THR A 170 -12.86 21.91 4.07
CA THR A 170 -12.42 20.68 3.41
C THR A 170 -12.19 19.52 4.38
N GLU A 171 -12.44 19.72 5.67
CA GLU A 171 -12.04 18.80 6.73
C GLU A 171 -13.25 18.14 7.40
N PRO A 172 -13.20 16.83 7.74
CA PRO A 172 -14.25 16.21 8.53
C PRO A 172 -14.39 16.87 9.91
N THR A 173 -15.64 17.08 10.35
CA THR A 173 -15.92 17.68 11.66
C THR A 173 -15.29 16.88 12.81
N PRO A 174 -14.96 17.52 13.94
CA PRO A 174 -14.45 16.83 15.13
C PRO A 174 -15.37 15.71 15.64
N ALA A 175 -16.70 15.91 15.57
CA ALA A 175 -17.68 14.91 15.98
C ALA A 175 -17.62 13.65 15.10
N PHE A 176 -17.54 13.81 13.78
CA PHE A 176 -17.39 12.69 12.85
C PHE A 176 -16.07 11.94 13.07
N ARG A 177 -14.98 12.67 13.31
CA ARG A 177 -13.67 12.07 13.63
C ARG A 177 -13.71 11.21 14.89
N ALA A 178 -14.37 11.71 15.94
CA ALA A 178 -14.54 10.97 17.20
C ALA A 178 -15.37 9.70 17.03
N GLU A 179 -16.45 9.75 16.23
CA GLU A 179 -17.27 8.58 15.93
C GLU A 179 -16.49 7.51 15.14
N CYS A 180 -15.73 7.93 14.11
CA CYS A 180 -14.86 7.03 13.37
C CYS A 180 -13.78 6.42 14.26
N ALA A 181 -13.19 7.21 15.18
CA ALA A 181 -12.21 6.71 16.14
C ALA A 181 -12.78 5.63 17.06
N ALA A 182 -14.03 5.79 17.52
CA ALA A 182 -14.70 4.76 18.31
C ALA A 182 -14.89 3.46 17.50
N LEU A 183 -15.34 3.57 16.25
CA LEU A 183 -15.49 2.42 15.35
C LEU A 183 -14.15 1.71 15.10
N MET A 184 -13.07 2.49 14.90
CA MET A 184 -11.71 1.97 14.77
C MET A 184 -11.26 1.21 16.01
N GLY A 185 -11.49 1.76 17.21
CA GLY A 185 -11.16 1.10 18.47
C GLY A 185 -11.90 -0.23 18.66
N SER A 186 -13.20 -0.28 18.36
CA SER A 186 -13.99 -1.52 18.37
C SER A 186 -13.48 -2.55 17.36
N TRP A 187 -13.05 -2.09 16.19
CA TRP A 187 -12.46 -2.96 15.17
C TRP A 187 -11.10 -3.52 15.59
N GLN A 188 -10.22 -2.69 16.16
CA GLN A 188 -8.88 -3.09 16.63
C GLN A 188 -8.96 -4.16 17.73
N THR A 189 -9.82 -3.95 18.72
CA THR A 189 -10.02 -4.89 19.85
C THR A 189 -10.58 -6.24 19.42
N SER A 190 -11.29 -6.31 18.29
CA SER A 190 -11.89 -7.54 17.77
C SER A 190 -10.92 -8.44 16.98
N ARG A 191 -9.71 -7.99 16.64
CA ARG A 191 -8.75 -8.78 15.83
C ARG A 191 -7.80 -9.61 16.69
N ARG A 192 -7.67 -10.91 16.36
CA ARG A 192 -6.69 -11.85 16.95
C ARG A 192 -5.31 -11.87 16.27
N ALA A 193 -5.11 -11.16 15.16
CA ALA A 193 -3.86 -11.17 14.41
C ALA A 193 -3.41 -9.74 14.09
N GLY A 194 -2.18 -9.40 14.52
CA GLY A 194 -1.49 -8.17 14.13
C GLY A 194 -1.46 -8.03 12.61
N THR A 195 -1.67 -6.81 12.14
CA THR A 195 -1.77 -6.47 10.71
C THR A 195 -0.46 -6.76 10.01
N LEU A 196 -0.40 -7.87 9.25
CA LEU A 196 0.61 -8.03 8.22
C LEU A 196 0.61 -6.77 7.34
N LEU A 197 1.75 -6.10 7.19
CA LEU A 197 1.91 -4.83 6.44
C LEU A 197 1.29 -3.56 7.08
N SER A 198 1.12 -3.50 8.41
CA SER A 198 0.63 -2.30 9.11
C SER A 198 1.43 -1.00 8.85
N TRP A 199 2.67 -1.13 8.38
CA TRP A 199 3.55 -0.02 8.01
C TRP A 199 3.36 0.45 6.56
N VAL A 200 2.77 -0.37 5.68
CA VAL A 200 2.30 0.05 4.35
C VAL A 200 0.94 0.73 4.46
N PHE A 201 0.14 0.29 5.42
CA PHE A 201 -1.23 0.72 5.67
C PHE A 201 -1.38 1.12 7.15
N GLU A 202 -0.61 2.13 7.57
CA GLU A 202 -0.87 2.74 8.87
C GLU A 202 -2.31 3.25 8.84
N LEU A 203 -3.12 2.84 9.82
CA LEU A 203 -4.52 3.21 9.88
C LEU A 203 -4.62 4.67 10.35
N ASP A 204 -4.36 5.58 9.42
CA ASP A 204 -4.59 7.01 9.57
C ASP A 204 -5.55 7.49 8.47
N PRO A 205 -6.86 7.22 8.63
CA PRO A 205 -7.83 7.62 7.62
C PRO A 205 -7.90 9.13 7.45
N PHE A 206 -7.39 9.90 8.42
CA PHE A 206 -7.45 11.35 8.44
C PHE A 206 -6.15 12.04 8.03
N GLY A 207 -5.07 11.29 7.83
CA GLY A 207 -3.88 11.80 7.15
C GLY A 207 -4.28 12.31 5.77
N TRP A 208 -3.86 13.53 5.43
CA TRP A 208 -4.21 14.18 4.15
C TRP A 208 -5.72 14.34 3.92
N SER A 209 -6.49 14.59 4.99
CA SER A 209 -7.96 14.57 5.00
C SER A 209 -8.59 15.55 4.01
N ALA A 210 -8.03 16.75 3.82
CA ALA A 210 -8.47 17.70 2.81
C ALA A 210 -8.56 17.13 1.38
N GLY A 211 -7.77 16.08 1.08
CA GLY A 211 -7.73 15.41 -0.20
C GLY A 211 -8.67 14.21 -0.33
N LYS A 212 -9.18 13.70 0.79
CA LYS A 212 -9.93 12.45 0.86
C LYS A 212 -11.44 12.71 0.87
N ARG A 213 -12.20 11.66 0.60
CA ARG A 213 -13.65 11.62 0.81
C ARG A 213 -14.01 10.56 1.82
N TYR A 214 -15.11 10.78 2.53
CA TYR A 214 -15.48 9.96 3.67
C TYR A 214 -16.95 9.62 3.61
N PHE A 215 -17.26 8.38 3.98
CA PHE A 215 -18.60 7.83 3.93
C PHE A 215 -18.85 7.01 5.18
N LEU A 216 -20.10 7.01 5.64
CA LEU A 216 -20.52 6.29 6.83
C LEU A 216 -21.84 5.55 6.57
N ALA A 217 -21.95 4.35 7.14
CA ALA A 217 -23.21 3.63 7.23
C ALA A 217 -23.67 3.58 8.69
N ARG A 218 -24.93 3.91 8.92
CA ARG A 218 -25.62 3.78 10.20
C ARG A 218 -26.65 2.68 10.15
N ASP A 219 -26.84 1.96 11.24
CA ASP A 219 -27.95 1.04 11.36
C ASP A 219 -29.28 1.76 11.66
N ALA A 220 -30.37 1.02 11.76
CA ALA A 220 -31.70 1.56 12.05
C ALA A 220 -31.80 2.26 13.43
N GLY A 221 -30.86 1.98 14.34
CA GLY A 221 -30.75 2.65 15.65
C GLY A 221 -29.89 3.92 15.62
N GLY A 222 -29.33 4.29 14.47
CA GLY A 222 -28.47 5.46 14.29
C GLY A 222 -26.99 5.21 14.63
N GLN A 223 -26.60 3.99 15.01
CA GLN A 223 -25.22 3.66 15.35
C GLN A 223 -24.37 3.56 14.08
N ALA A 224 -23.19 4.20 14.06
CA ALA A 224 -22.19 3.98 13.02
C ALA A 224 -21.72 2.51 13.01
N VAL A 225 -21.90 1.84 11.88
CA VAL A 225 -21.55 0.42 11.69
C VAL A 225 -20.47 0.20 10.65
N VAL A 226 -20.35 1.07 9.64
CA VAL A 226 -19.28 0.99 8.64
C VAL A 226 -18.75 2.37 8.33
N PHE A 227 -17.43 2.52 8.30
CA PHE A 227 -16.72 3.71 7.85
C PHE A 227 -15.90 3.38 6.61
N LEU A 228 -15.90 4.31 5.67
CA LEU A 228 -15.08 4.25 4.47
C LEU A 228 -14.36 5.58 4.22
N SER A 229 -13.05 5.52 4.00
CA SER A 229 -12.27 6.61 3.40
C SER A 229 -11.97 6.30 1.93
N ALA A 230 -11.90 7.34 1.11
CA ALA A 230 -11.52 7.24 -0.29
C ALA A 230 -10.40 8.25 -0.59
N SER A 231 -9.30 7.74 -1.14
CA SER A 231 -8.11 8.50 -1.49
C SER A 231 -8.01 8.70 -2.99
N PRO A 232 -7.66 9.90 -3.49
CA PRO A 232 -7.56 10.15 -4.91
C PRO A 232 -6.38 9.39 -5.54
N LEU A 233 -6.54 9.05 -6.83
CA LEU A 233 -5.48 8.57 -7.73
C LEU A 233 -5.39 9.56 -8.91
N PRO A 234 -4.78 10.73 -8.70
CA PRO A 234 -4.81 11.84 -9.64
C PRO A 234 -4.30 11.46 -11.03
N ALA A 235 -3.22 10.68 -11.11
CA ALA A 235 -2.62 10.24 -12.37
C ALA A 235 -3.51 9.25 -13.16
N ARG A 236 -4.63 8.80 -12.58
CA ARG A 236 -5.60 7.90 -13.19
C ARG A 236 -7.01 8.49 -13.31
N GLY A 237 -7.23 9.73 -12.83
CA GLY A 237 -8.58 10.29 -12.68
C GLY A 237 -9.49 9.43 -11.81
N GLY A 238 -8.92 8.70 -10.85
CA GLY A 238 -9.60 7.66 -10.11
C GLY A 238 -9.53 7.81 -8.60
N TRP A 239 -10.10 6.84 -7.90
CA TRP A 239 -10.16 6.81 -6.44
C TRP A 239 -9.87 5.41 -5.87
N TYR A 240 -9.20 5.35 -4.74
CA TYR A 240 -8.97 4.15 -3.95
C TYR A 240 -9.86 4.20 -2.71
N LEU A 241 -10.79 3.25 -2.57
CA LEU A 241 -11.52 3.00 -1.33
C LEU A 241 -10.55 2.34 -0.33
N GLU A 242 -9.89 3.17 0.47
CA GLU A 242 -8.68 2.86 1.24
C GLU A 242 -9.02 2.17 2.57
N ASP A 243 -9.61 2.91 3.50
CA ASP A 243 -9.95 2.38 4.81
C ASP A 243 -11.37 1.87 4.79
N PHE A 244 -11.56 0.58 5.08
CA PHE A 244 -12.87 -0.06 5.11
C PHE A 244 -13.10 -0.71 6.47
N ILE A 245 -13.68 0.05 7.40
CA ILE A 245 -13.74 -0.31 8.82
C ILE A 245 -15.16 -0.68 9.19
N ARG A 246 -15.33 -1.82 9.85
CA ARG A 246 -16.63 -2.41 10.18
C ARG A 246 -16.73 -2.67 11.67
N HIS A 247 -17.85 -2.30 12.25
CA HIS A 247 -18.21 -2.71 13.60
C HIS A 247 -18.36 -4.25 13.65
N PRO A 248 -18.00 -4.94 14.75
CA PRO A 248 -18.16 -6.40 14.85
C PRO A 248 -19.59 -6.88 14.58
N ASN A 249 -20.59 -6.07 14.96
CA ASN A 249 -22.02 -6.37 14.76
C ASN A 249 -22.60 -5.76 13.47
N THR A 250 -21.75 -5.45 12.47
CA THR A 250 -22.20 -4.84 11.21
C THR A 250 -23.29 -5.71 10.55
N PRO A 251 -24.49 -5.15 10.29
CA PRO A 251 -25.55 -5.89 9.62
C PRO A 251 -25.15 -6.35 8.21
N SER A 252 -25.70 -7.49 7.78
CA SER A 252 -25.40 -8.05 6.46
C SER A 252 -25.75 -7.05 5.35
N GLY A 253 -24.84 -6.91 4.39
CA GLY A 253 -25.00 -6.00 3.26
C GLY A 253 -24.61 -4.54 3.52
N ALA A 254 -24.53 -4.05 4.76
CA ALA A 254 -24.22 -2.65 5.08
C ALA A 254 -22.88 -2.19 4.45
N ALA A 255 -21.84 -3.03 4.56
CA ALA A 255 -20.56 -2.78 3.92
C ALA A 255 -20.63 -2.69 2.39
N ALA A 256 -21.32 -3.64 1.76
CA ALA A 256 -21.48 -3.64 0.31
C ALA A 256 -22.28 -2.43 -0.18
N ALA A 257 -23.31 -2.04 0.58
CA ALA A 257 -24.13 -0.87 0.32
C ALA A 257 -23.33 0.43 0.43
N LEU A 258 -22.51 0.61 1.48
CA LEU A 258 -21.66 1.79 1.63
C LEU A 258 -20.63 1.91 0.50
N ALA A 259 -19.99 0.80 0.13
CA ALA A 259 -19.06 0.79 -1.01
C ALA A 259 -19.76 1.18 -2.32
N ALA A 260 -20.94 0.61 -2.60
CA ALA A 260 -21.71 0.93 -3.81
C ALA A 260 -22.17 2.40 -3.82
N TYR A 261 -22.58 2.93 -2.67
CA TYR A 261 -22.93 4.34 -2.49
C TYR A 261 -21.73 5.25 -2.74
N ALA A 262 -20.55 4.92 -2.21
CA ALA A 262 -19.33 5.65 -2.48
C ALA A 262 -18.96 5.63 -3.97
N LEU A 263 -19.03 4.48 -4.64
CA LEU A 263 -18.76 4.36 -6.07
C LEU A 263 -19.73 5.23 -6.91
N ALA A 264 -21.02 5.24 -6.58
CA ALA A 264 -22.01 6.08 -7.25
C ALA A 264 -21.67 7.57 -7.09
N HIS A 265 -21.39 8.00 -5.86
CA HIS A 265 -21.03 9.39 -5.57
C HIS A 265 -19.72 9.83 -6.26
N LEU A 266 -18.72 8.94 -6.31
CA LEU A 266 -17.47 9.19 -7.03
C LEU A 266 -17.71 9.32 -8.54
N THR A 267 -18.59 8.49 -9.10
CA THR A 267 -19.00 8.56 -10.52
C THR A 267 -19.66 9.90 -10.84
N GLU A 268 -20.59 10.36 -10.00
CA GLU A 268 -21.26 11.67 -10.15
C GLU A 268 -20.28 12.84 -10.11
N SER A 269 -19.20 12.72 -9.33
CA SER A 269 -18.15 13.73 -9.28
C SER A 269 -17.13 13.67 -10.42
N GLY A 270 -17.37 12.84 -11.44
CA GLY A 270 -16.55 12.75 -12.64
C GLY A 270 -15.38 11.76 -12.56
N ALA A 271 -15.30 10.90 -11.55
CA ALA A 271 -14.25 9.89 -11.48
C ALA A 271 -14.40 8.88 -12.63
N SER A 272 -13.28 8.54 -13.28
CA SER A 272 -13.26 7.53 -14.36
C SER A 272 -13.04 6.12 -13.83
N LEU A 273 -12.32 6.00 -12.70
CA LEU A 273 -11.83 4.75 -12.17
C LEU A 273 -11.99 4.66 -10.66
N ALA A 274 -12.26 3.47 -10.15
CA ALA A 274 -12.16 3.19 -8.72
C ALA A 274 -11.48 1.84 -8.45
N THR A 275 -10.94 1.69 -7.25
CA THR A 275 -10.47 0.40 -6.75
C THR A 275 -10.79 0.21 -5.27
N LEU A 276 -11.00 -1.04 -4.87
CA LEU A 276 -11.09 -1.46 -3.47
C LEU A 276 -9.73 -1.94 -2.93
N GLY A 277 -8.64 -1.68 -3.66
CA GLY A 277 -7.26 -2.05 -3.30
C GLY A 277 -6.94 -3.52 -3.55
N ALA A 278 -5.68 -3.88 -3.27
CA ALA A 278 -5.12 -5.18 -3.60
C ALA A 278 -5.79 -6.37 -2.89
N VAL A 279 -5.80 -7.50 -3.59
CA VAL A 279 -6.00 -8.82 -2.98
C VAL A 279 -4.65 -9.51 -2.93
N PRO A 280 -4.03 -9.63 -1.74
CA PRO A 280 -2.77 -10.32 -1.61
C PRO A 280 -2.93 -11.82 -1.93
N LEU A 281 -1.87 -12.37 -2.52
CA LEU A 281 -1.71 -13.78 -2.87
C LEU A 281 -2.80 -14.35 -3.78
N CYS A 282 -3.54 -13.52 -4.53
CA CYS A 282 -4.44 -14.04 -5.55
C CYS A 282 -3.67 -14.37 -6.82
N LEU A 283 -3.96 -15.52 -7.44
CA LEU A 283 -3.26 -16.03 -8.63
C LEU A 283 -3.04 -14.93 -9.68
N PRO A 284 -1.84 -14.85 -10.29
CA PRO A 284 -1.54 -13.82 -11.28
C PRO A 284 -2.51 -13.95 -12.44
N ARG A 285 -3.20 -12.86 -12.81
CA ARG A 285 -4.32 -12.95 -13.77
C ARG A 285 -3.89 -13.02 -15.24
N ARG A 286 -2.61 -12.76 -15.52
CA ARG A 286 -1.81 -13.14 -16.70
C ARG A 286 -0.37 -12.72 -16.37
N PRO A 287 0.67 -13.52 -16.73
CA PRO A 287 2.04 -13.05 -16.59
C PRO A 287 2.25 -11.88 -17.55
N GLU A 288 2.68 -10.74 -17.02
CA GLU A 288 3.07 -9.58 -17.82
C GLU A 288 4.54 -9.77 -18.24
N PRO A 289 4.82 -10.01 -19.54
CA PRO A 289 6.16 -10.43 -19.98
C PRO A 289 7.27 -9.43 -19.62
N GLN A 290 6.90 -8.16 -19.47
CA GLN A 290 7.84 -7.06 -19.25
C GLN A 290 8.29 -6.94 -17.79
N ALA A 291 7.59 -7.55 -16.82
CA ALA A 291 7.89 -7.39 -15.41
C ALA A 291 9.11 -8.19 -14.90
N ALA A 292 9.78 -8.99 -15.75
CA ALA A 292 10.85 -9.92 -15.34
C ALA A 292 10.49 -10.76 -14.09
N SER A 293 9.26 -11.29 -14.08
CA SER A 293 8.70 -12.03 -12.94
C SER A 293 9.37 -13.38 -12.74
N SER A 294 9.70 -13.72 -11.48
CA SER A 294 10.32 -14.99 -11.14
C SER A 294 9.30 -16.05 -10.73
N ALA A 295 8.87 -16.88 -11.69
CA ALA A 295 7.90 -17.96 -11.48
C ALA A 295 8.22 -18.89 -10.30
N THR A 296 9.50 -19.21 -10.06
CA THR A 296 9.92 -20.04 -8.92
C THR A 296 9.63 -19.39 -7.57
N LEU A 297 9.86 -18.07 -7.45
CA LEU A 297 9.62 -17.34 -6.21
C LEU A 297 8.13 -17.13 -5.98
N GLU A 298 7.39 -16.89 -7.05
CA GLU A 298 5.93 -16.83 -7.00
C GLU A 298 5.35 -18.18 -6.55
N ALA A 299 5.80 -19.29 -7.13
CA ALA A 299 5.37 -20.63 -6.72
C ALA A 299 5.62 -20.90 -5.22
N LEU A 300 6.79 -20.49 -4.71
CA LEU A 300 7.12 -20.59 -3.28
C LEU A 300 6.20 -19.73 -2.41
N LEU A 301 5.93 -18.49 -2.84
CA LEU A 301 5.03 -17.58 -2.14
C LEU A 301 3.59 -18.12 -2.11
N TYR A 302 3.11 -18.66 -3.23
CA TYR A 302 1.80 -19.31 -3.32
C TYR A 302 1.73 -20.58 -2.45
N ALA A 303 2.80 -21.36 -2.38
CA ALA A 303 2.87 -22.52 -1.50
C ALA A 303 2.77 -22.14 -0.01
N ALA A 304 3.21 -20.93 0.36
CA ALA A 304 3.06 -20.40 1.72
C ALA A 304 1.65 -19.85 2.03
N ARG A 305 0.77 -19.70 1.04
CA ARG A 305 -0.57 -19.13 1.21
C ARG A 305 -1.42 -19.84 2.28
N PRO A 306 -1.49 -21.19 2.39
CA PRO A 306 -2.29 -21.85 3.42
C PRO A 306 -1.83 -21.49 4.84
N LEU A 307 -0.52 -21.34 5.03
CA LEU A 307 0.06 -20.91 6.30
C LEU A 307 -0.36 -19.47 6.61
N LEU A 308 -0.18 -18.56 5.66
CA LEU A 308 -0.56 -17.14 5.82
C LEU A 308 -2.07 -16.92 6.00
N SER A 309 -2.89 -17.82 5.45
CA SER A 309 -4.36 -17.74 5.54
C SER A 309 -4.88 -17.93 6.97
N ARG A 310 -4.05 -18.47 7.89
CA ARG A 310 -4.36 -18.57 9.32
C ARG A 310 -4.44 -17.21 10.01
N TRP A 311 -3.74 -16.20 9.47
CA TRP A 311 -3.74 -14.84 10.00
C TRP A 311 -4.54 -13.84 9.14
N TYR A 312 -4.88 -14.21 7.91
CA TYR A 312 -5.58 -13.31 6.99
C TYR A 312 -6.57 -14.04 6.05
N ASN A 313 -7.83 -13.60 6.01
CA ASN A 313 -8.87 -14.18 5.14
C ASN A 313 -8.80 -13.64 3.70
N PHE A 314 -7.86 -14.15 2.90
CA PHE A 314 -7.67 -13.74 1.51
C PHE A 314 -8.88 -14.04 0.63
N ASP A 315 -9.53 -15.19 0.81
CA ASP A 315 -10.64 -15.62 -0.05
C ASP A 315 -11.92 -14.84 0.22
N GLY A 316 -12.24 -14.54 1.48
CA GLY A 316 -13.36 -13.67 1.82
C GLY A 316 -13.16 -12.25 1.29
N LEU A 317 -11.94 -11.70 1.38
CA LEU A 317 -11.61 -10.39 0.80
C LEU A 317 -11.79 -10.40 -0.73
N ARG A 318 -11.29 -11.44 -1.39
CA ARG A 318 -11.42 -11.62 -2.83
C ARG A 318 -12.88 -11.74 -3.26
N GLN A 319 -13.69 -12.52 -2.54
CA GLN A 319 -15.11 -12.69 -2.82
C GLN A 319 -15.86 -11.37 -2.68
N PHE A 320 -15.60 -10.64 -1.60
CA PHE A 320 -16.16 -9.31 -1.37
C PHE A 320 -15.84 -8.36 -2.53
N LYS A 321 -14.58 -8.25 -2.95
CA LYS A 321 -14.20 -7.37 -4.07
C LYS A 321 -14.77 -7.83 -5.41
N ASN A 322 -14.85 -9.13 -5.67
CA ASN A 322 -15.43 -9.69 -6.91
C ASN A 322 -16.92 -9.40 -7.07
N GLN A 323 -17.65 -9.20 -5.97
CA GLN A 323 -19.08 -8.90 -6.03
C GLN A 323 -19.37 -7.59 -6.76
N PHE A 324 -18.41 -6.67 -6.76
CA PHE A 324 -18.49 -5.40 -7.48
C PHE A 324 -18.15 -5.54 -8.96
N ARG A 325 -17.82 -6.74 -9.45
CA ARG A 325 -17.60 -7.01 -10.87
C ARG A 325 -16.58 -6.04 -11.50
N PRO A 326 -15.33 -6.05 -11.01
CA PRO A 326 -14.29 -5.17 -11.55
C PRO A 326 -14.10 -5.39 -13.05
N SER A 327 -13.88 -4.30 -13.78
CA SER A 327 -13.64 -4.28 -15.23
C SER A 327 -12.36 -5.03 -15.58
N PHE A 328 -11.31 -4.85 -14.78
CA PHE A 328 -10.02 -5.52 -14.96
C PHE A 328 -9.26 -5.64 -13.63
N TRP A 329 -8.16 -6.39 -13.68
CA TRP A 329 -7.23 -6.59 -12.56
C TRP A 329 -5.81 -6.27 -13.01
N GLU A 330 -5.05 -5.56 -12.18
CA GLU A 330 -3.62 -5.29 -12.40
C GLU A 330 -2.80 -6.02 -11.35
N ASN A 331 -1.69 -6.66 -11.74
CA ASN A 331 -0.81 -7.34 -10.79
C ASN A 331 -0.02 -6.32 -9.94
N GLU A 332 0.27 -6.70 -8.70
CA GLU A 332 1.16 -5.96 -7.80
C GLU A 332 2.41 -6.78 -7.48
N TYR A 333 3.56 -6.13 -7.42
CA TYR A 333 4.85 -6.79 -7.34
C TYR A 333 5.67 -6.35 -6.12
N LEU A 334 6.52 -7.27 -5.67
CA LEU A 334 7.72 -7.00 -4.89
C LEU A 334 8.90 -6.92 -5.86
N LEU A 335 9.66 -5.83 -5.80
CA LEU A 335 10.93 -5.70 -6.51
C LEU A 335 12.10 -6.01 -5.58
N LEU A 336 12.91 -6.97 -6.00
CA LEU A 336 14.16 -7.36 -5.35
C LEU A 336 15.34 -6.94 -6.25
N PRO A 337 16.43 -6.39 -5.70
CA PRO A 337 17.61 -6.03 -6.50
C PRO A 337 18.29 -7.28 -7.09
N SER A 338 18.05 -8.46 -6.49
CA SER A 338 18.41 -9.77 -7.02
C SER A 338 17.63 -10.86 -6.26
N LYS A 339 17.60 -12.09 -6.78
CA LYS A 339 17.01 -13.25 -6.08
C LYS A 339 17.65 -13.52 -4.70
N SER A 340 18.94 -13.24 -4.53
CA SER A 340 19.65 -13.45 -3.26
C SER A 340 19.27 -12.46 -2.17
N ALA A 341 18.58 -11.35 -2.51
CA ALA A 341 18.07 -10.39 -1.53
C ALA A 341 16.83 -10.90 -0.79
N LEU A 342 16.17 -11.98 -1.26
CA LEU A 342 14.91 -12.47 -0.70
C LEU A 342 14.96 -12.76 0.82
N PRO A 343 15.98 -13.43 1.39
CA PRO A 343 16.01 -13.67 2.84
C PRO A 343 16.11 -12.38 3.65
N SER A 344 16.91 -11.42 3.17
CA SER A 344 17.00 -10.09 3.79
C SER A 344 15.67 -9.35 3.69
N ALA A 345 15.04 -9.38 2.52
CA ALA A 345 13.73 -8.77 2.28
C ALA A 345 12.66 -9.34 3.22
N ALA A 346 12.55 -10.67 3.31
CA ALA A 346 11.62 -11.33 4.20
C ALA A 346 11.82 -10.93 5.67
N LEU A 347 13.07 -10.87 6.15
CA LEU A 347 13.38 -10.43 7.50
C LEU A 347 13.05 -8.94 7.73
N GLY A 348 13.32 -8.09 6.74
CA GLY A 348 12.97 -6.67 6.78
C GLY A 348 11.47 -6.46 6.88
N LEU A 349 10.69 -7.16 6.04
CA LEU A 349 9.23 -7.13 6.04
C LEU A 349 8.65 -7.63 7.37
N LEU A 350 9.19 -8.73 7.92
CA LEU A 350 8.77 -9.24 9.22
C LEU A 350 9.04 -8.23 10.34
N ARG A 351 10.20 -7.58 10.34
CA ARG A 351 10.55 -6.55 11.33
C ARG A 351 9.69 -5.29 11.22
N ALA A 352 9.39 -4.85 10.00
CA ALA A 352 8.50 -3.72 9.78
C ALA A 352 7.08 -4.02 10.25
N THR A 353 6.64 -5.28 10.09
CA THR A 353 5.30 -5.75 10.45
C THR A 353 5.12 -6.05 11.94
N LEU A 354 6.20 -6.42 12.64
CA LEU A 354 6.20 -6.73 14.07
C LEU A 354 7.20 -5.81 14.78
N PRO A 355 6.78 -4.63 15.27
CA PRO A 355 7.68 -3.70 15.97
C PRO A 355 8.36 -4.29 17.22
N GLY A 356 7.90 -5.45 17.72
CA GLY A 356 8.52 -6.23 18.83
C GLY A 356 9.32 -7.47 18.41
N GLY A 357 9.43 -7.77 17.11
CA GLY A 357 10.16 -8.93 16.58
C GLY A 357 9.50 -10.31 16.85
N LEU A 358 10.19 -11.38 16.44
CA LEU A 358 9.72 -12.78 16.52
C LEU A 358 9.48 -13.29 17.96
N ARG A 359 9.88 -12.54 18.99
CA ARG A 359 9.67 -12.91 20.41
C ARG A 359 8.22 -12.80 20.87
N THR A 360 7.35 -12.20 20.05
CA THR A 360 5.90 -12.07 20.30
C THR A 360 5.08 -13.23 19.73
N LEU A 361 5.72 -14.20 19.08
CA LEU A 361 5.10 -15.41 18.53
C LEU A 361 5.29 -16.65 19.43
N GLY A 362 5.66 -16.45 20.69
CA GLY A 362 5.85 -17.50 21.70
C GLY A 362 4.62 -17.68 22.57
#